data_AF-A0A3P1YCS7-F1
#
_entry.id   AF-A0A3P1YCS7-F1
#
_cell.length_a   1.000
_cell.length_b   1.000
_cell.length_c   1.000
_cell.angle_alpha   90.00
_cell.angle_beta   90.00
_cell.angle_gamma   90.00
#
_symmetry.space_group_name_H-M   'P 1'
#
loop_
_entity.id
_entity.type
_entity.pdbx_description
1 polymer ?
#
loop_
_entity_poly.entity_id
_entity_poly.type
_entity_poly.pdbx_seq_one_letter_code
_entity_poly.pdbx_strand_id
1 'polypeptide(L)'
;MTSSNILHKPFLAGAFLSIFAGVTIAQVQVYKCGNTYSQTPCGHNAEKIVVTPAYQSPQQTDHQDSYTPTSRAEKLRQQIRASQDKRRLHDLQNHLIPNLRRKIAADTEACEKSISDRDRSKIYWLKNVAKQNKKEMEEMLNQCQKKADAMTARLRRLEEEAQSLSLSK
;
A
#
# COMPACT_ATOMS: atom_id res chain seq x y z
N MET A 1 -9.77 23.24 -21.19
CA MET A 1 -8.97 24.46 -21.46
C MET A 1 -8.39 24.91 -20.13
N THR A 2 -7.12 24.56 -19.89
CA THR A 2 -5.98 25.49 -19.66
C THR A 2 -6.06 26.20 -18.29
N SER A 3 -5.08 26.14 -17.39
CA SER A 3 -3.65 26.31 -17.67
C SER A 3 -2.78 25.77 -16.53
N SER A 4 -1.62 25.24 -16.93
CA SER A 4 -0.50 24.80 -16.12
C SER A 4 0.28 25.96 -15.49
N ASN A 5 0.99 25.63 -14.41
CA ASN A 5 2.36 26.01 -14.00
C ASN A 5 2.94 27.35 -14.49
N ILE A 6 3.62 28.06 -13.57
CA ILE A 6 5.04 28.49 -13.65
C ILE A 6 5.23 29.55 -12.56
N LEU A 7 5.98 29.23 -11.52
CA LEU A 7 6.66 30.26 -10.72
C LEU A 7 8.11 29.86 -10.51
N HIS A 8 8.89 30.08 -11.57
CA HIS A 8 10.34 30.19 -11.55
C HIS A 8 10.72 31.65 -11.35
N LYS A 9 11.69 31.91 -10.45
CA LYS A 9 12.82 32.88 -10.53
C LYS A 9 13.20 33.38 -9.13
N PRO A 10 14.40 33.95 -8.92
CA PRO A 10 15.70 33.47 -9.37
C PRO A 10 16.77 33.53 -8.25
N PHE A 11 17.86 32.82 -8.51
CA PHE A 11 19.19 32.90 -7.90
C PHE A 11 19.60 34.33 -7.48
N LEU A 12 19.92 34.53 -6.20
CA LEU A 12 20.64 35.72 -5.73
C LEU A 12 22.14 35.43 -5.70
N ALA A 13 22.85 36.20 -6.52
CA ALA A 13 24.29 36.34 -6.56
C ALA A 13 24.82 37.14 -5.36
N GLY A 14 26.10 36.93 -5.03
CA GLY A 14 26.89 37.77 -4.13
C GLY A 14 27.49 36.96 -2.98
N ALA A 15 28.79 36.93 -2.70
CA ALA A 15 29.85 37.84 -3.07
C ALA A 15 31.19 37.08 -3.18
N PHE A 16 31.92 37.32 -4.27
CA PHE A 16 33.35 37.07 -4.33
C PHE A 16 34.05 38.16 -3.52
N LEU A 17 34.58 37.79 -2.35
CA LEU A 17 35.53 38.61 -1.62
C LEU A 17 36.95 38.24 -2.09
N SER A 18 37.50 39.14 -2.90
CA SER A 18 38.85 39.15 -3.41
C SER A 18 39.85 39.15 -2.25
N ILE A 19 40.72 38.13 -2.21
CA ILE A 19 41.87 38.05 -1.31
C ILE A 19 42.88 39.09 -1.79
N PHE A 20 42.95 40.25 -1.14
CA PHE A 20 44.14 41.10 -1.23
C PHE A 20 45.22 40.50 -0.34
N ALA A 21 46.19 39.87 -1.00
CA ALA A 21 47.45 39.44 -0.43
C ALA A 21 48.24 40.68 0.05
N GLY A 22 48.19 40.92 1.35
CA GLY A 22 49.17 41.73 2.07
C GLY A 22 49.67 40.89 3.24
N VAL A 23 50.70 40.08 3.01
CA VAL A 23 51.37 39.33 4.08
C VAL A 23 52.17 40.35 4.90
N THR A 24 51.50 41.05 5.80
CA THR A 24 52.17 41.70 6.93
C THR A 24 52.53 40.58 7.90
N ILE A 25 53.78 40.13 7.84
CA ILE A 25 54.30 39.12 8.76
C ILE A 25 54.12 39.68 10.18
N ALA A 26 53.20 39.11 10.96
CA ALA A 26 52.94 39.54 12.31
C ALA A 26 54.19 39.26 13.16
N GLN A 27 55.02 40.29 13.37
CA GLN A 27 56.15 40.21 14.27
C GLN A 27 55.62 40.21 15.71
N VAL A 28 55.74 39.08 16.40
CA VAL A 28 55.32 38.95 17.79
C VAL A 28 56.52 39.26 18.67
N GLN A 29 56.37 40.23 19.57
CA GLN A 29 57.39 40.65 20.52
C GLN A 29 57.23 39.85 21.81
N VAL A 30 58.26 39.11 22.21
CA VAL A 30 58.29 38.36 23.47
C VAL A 30 59.50 38.77 24.29
N TYR A 31 59.37 38.77 25.61
CA TYR A 31 60.42 39.12 26.56
C TYR A 31 61.00 37.83 27.14
N LYS A 32 62.33 37.75 27.21
CA LYS A 32 63.02 36.63 27.85
C LYS A 32 63.12 36.88 29.36
N CYS A 33 62.61 35.93 30.14
CA CYS A 33 62.47 36.01 31.59
C CYS A 33 63.22 34.84 32.22
N GLY A 34 64.55 34.95 32.31
CA GLY A 34 65.41 33.83 32.71
C GLY A 34 65.37 32.69 31.69
N ASN A 35 64.78 31.55 32.08
CA ASN A 35 64.64 30.35 31.24
C ASN A 35 63.27 30.24 30.53
N THR A 36 62.36 31.20 30.73
CA THR A 36 61.03 31.21 30.11
C THR A 36 60.81 32.48 29.29
N TYR A 37 59.75 32.50 28.48
CA TYR A 37 59.37 33.64 27.64
C TYR A 37 57.99 34.16 28.04
N SER A 38 57.82 35.47 28.08
CA SER A 38 56.56 36.15 28.42
C SER A 38 56.16 37.14 27.34
N GLN A 39 54.85 37.35 27.15
CA GLN A 39 54.32 38.41 26.28
C GLN A 39 54.31 39.77 26.98
N THR A 40 54.56 39.82 28.29
CA THR A 40 54.63 41.04 29.12
C THR A 40 56.02 41.22 29.73
N PRO A 41 56.54 42.45 29.90
CA PRO A 41 57.87 42.70 30.45
C PRO A 41 58.00 42.17 31.89
N CYS A 42 59.07 41.42 32.16
CA CYS A 42 59.25 40.69 33.43
C CYS A 42 60.26 41.33 34.40
N GLY A 43 60.36 42.66 34.42
CA GLY A 43 61.21 43.41 35.36
C GLY A 43 61.97 44.54 34.68
N HIS A 44 62.76 45.27 35.47
CA HIS A 44 63.35 46.55 35.06
C HIS A 44 64.40 46.47 33.94
N ASN A 45 64.78 45.28 33.45
CA ASN A 45 65.74 45.09 32.35
C ASN A 45 65.44 43.86 31.47
N ALA A 46 64.17 43.59 31.15
CA ALA A 46 63.80 42.41 30.36
C ALA A 46 64.32 42.48 28.91
N GLU A 47 65.06 41.45 28.47
CA GLU A 47 65.59 41.36 27.11
C GLU A 47 64.45 41.11 26.12
N LYS A 48 64.28 42.03 25.15
CA LYS A 48 63.20 42.00 24.16
C LYS A 48 63.65 41.26 22.91
N ILE A 49 62.93 40.19 22.56
CA ILE A 49 63.19 39.38 21.37
C ILE A 49 62.02 39.52 20.42
N VAL A 50 62.31 39.86 19.17
CA VAL A 50 61.31 39.86 18.08
C VAL A 50 61.36 38.50 17.40
N VAL A 51 60.31 37.71 17.57
CA VAL A 51 60.19 36.40 16.91
C VAL A 51 59.33 36.57 15.68
N THR A 52 59.95 36.35 14.52
CA THR A 52 59.23 36.24 13.25
C THR A 52 58.89 34.77 13.04
N PRO A 53 57.61 34.36 12.99
CA PRO A 53 57.27 32.97 12.72
C PRO A 53 57.80 32.61 11.32
N ALA A 54 58.75 31.68 11.27
CA ALA A 54 59.27 31.17 10.02
C ALA A 54 58.14 30.40 9.30
N TYR A 55 57.79 30.85 8.10
CA TYR A 55 56.88 30.16 7.21
C TYR A 55 57.48 28.78 6.89
N GLN A 56 56.97 27.72 7.51
CA GLN A 56 57.34 26.36 7.14
C GLN A 56 56.73 26.07 5.77
N SER A 57 57.58 25.99 4.73
CA SER A 57 57.18 25.42 3.45
C SER A 57 56.66 23.99 3.66
N PRO A 58 55.55 23.60 3.01
CA PRO A 58 55.06 22.24 3.10
C PRO A 58 56.03 21.31 2.38
N GLN A 59 56.67 20.42 3.14
CA GLN A 59 57.44 19.30 2.60
C GLN A 59 56.46 18.30 1.99
N GLN A 60 56.53 18.16 0.67
CA GLN A 60 55.99 17.04 -0.10
C GLN A 60 56.74 15.76 0.32
N THR A 61 56.00 14.78 0.81
CA THR A 61 56.41 13.37 0.75
C THR A 61 55.24 12.56 0.22
N ASP A 62 55.53 11.80 -0.84
CA ASP A 62 54.62 10.97 -1.61
C ASP A 62 53.82 9.99 -0.75
N HIS A 63 52.52 10.25 -0.64
CA HIS A 63 51.52 9.22 -0.42
C HIS A 63 50.44 9.38 -1.49
N GLN A 64 50.66 8.74 -2.63
CA GLN A 64 49.64 8.57 -3.65
C GLN A 64 49.20 7.12 -3.73
N ASP A 65 48.79 6.57 -2.58
CA ASP A 65 47.80 5.51 -2.60
C ASP A 65 46.49 6.15 -3.09
N SER A 66 46.20 5.92 -4.37
CA SER A 66 44.90 6.18 -4.98
C SER A 66 43.83 5.33 -4.28
N TYR A 67 43.42 5.76 -3.10
CA TYR A 67 42.18 5.31 -2.50
C TYR A 67 41.09 5.78 -3.46
N THR A 68 40.37 4.84 -4.07
CA THR A 68 39.10 5.13 -4.76
C THR A 68 37.99 5.02 -3.73
N PRO A 69 37.63 6.10 -3.00
CA PRO A 69 36.57 6.07 -1.99
C PRO A 69 35.21 5.66 -2.56
N THR A 70 35.05 5.73 -3.88
CA THR A 70 33.83 5.34 -4.61
C THR A 70 33.56 3.84 -4.52
N SER A 71 34.56 2.96 -4.66
CA SER A 71 34.29 1.51 -4.78
C SER A 71 33.88 0.85 -3.46
N ARG A 72 34.44 1.30 -2.32
CA ARG A 72 34.07 0.76 -1.00
C ARG A 72 32.68 1.23 -0.56
N ALA A 73 32.37 2.51 -0.79
CA ALA A 73 31.05 3.06 -0.50
C ALA A 73 29.97 2.43 -1.41
N GLU A 74 30.28 2.17 -2.67
CA GLU A 74 29.38 1.46 -3.59
C GLU A 74 29.15 0.00 -3.18
N LYS A 75 30.20 -0.73 -2.79
CA LYS A 75 30.08 -2.10 -2.25
C LYS A 75 29.20 -2.13 -1.01
N LEU A 76 29.36 -1.18 -0.09
CA LEU A 76 28.51 -1.08 1.10
C LEU A 76 27.04 -0.82 0.72
N ARG A 77 26.79 0.12 -0.20
CA ARG A 77 25.43 0.40 -0.71
C ARG A 77 24.79 -0.82 -1.37
N GLN A 78 25.57 -1.58 -2.15
CA GLN A 78 25.11 -2.83 -2.76
C GLN A 78 24.76 -3.89 -1.71
N GLN A 79 25.60 -4.06 -0.68
CA GLN A 79 25.31 -4.99 0.42
C GLN A 79 24.05 -4.60 1.20
N ILE A 80 23.87 -3.30 1.48
CA ILE A 80 22.67 -2.79 2.16
C ILE A 80 21.43 -3.11 1.32
N ARG A 81 21.43 -2.81 0.02
CA ARG A 81 20.31 -3.13 -0.89
C ARG A 81 20.03 -4.63 -0.94
N ALA A 82 21.05 -5.45 -1.15
CA ALA A 82 20.89 -6.90 -1.19
C ALA A 82 20.32 -7.45 0.13
N SER A 83 20.73 -6.90 1.28
CA SER A 83 20.18 -7.30 2.58
C SER A 83 18.71 -6.90 2.74
N GLN A 84 18.33 -5.71 2.25
CA GLN A 84 16.96 -5.23 2.29
C GLN A 84 16.06 -6.05 1.38
N ASP A 85 16.53 -6.36 0.16
CA ASP A 85 15.78 -7.15 -0.80
C ASP A 85 15.57 -8.59 -0.30
N LYS A 86 16.58 -9.18 0.37
CA LYS A 86 16.42 -10.49 1.04
C LYS A 86 15.36 -10.45 2.13
N ARG A 87 15.32 -9.41 2.97
CA ARG A 87 14.27 -9.26 4.00
C ARG A 87 12.89 -9.08 3.38
N ARG A 88 12.77 -8.21 2.37
CA ARG A 88 11.50 -8.02 1.64
C ARG A 88 11.02 -9.31 0.99
N LEU A 89 11.93 -10.05 0.36
CA LEU A 89 11.59 -11.32 -0.28
C LEU A 89 11.12 -12.35 0.76
N HIS A 90 11.81 -12.44 1.90
CA HIS A 90 11.39 -13.30 3.01
C HIS A 90 9.98 -12.93 3.50
N ASP A 91 9.72 -11.65 3.76
CA ASP A 91 8.41 -11.19 4.24
C ASP A 91 7.30 -11.44 3.22
N LEU A 92 7.59 -11.20 1.94
CA LEU A 92 6.67 -11.50 0.84
C LEU A 92 6.35 -12.99 0.76
N GLN A 93 7.37 -13.84 0.75
CA GLN A 93 7.21 -15.28 0.55
C GLN A 93 6.62 -16.00 1.76
N ASN A 94 7.03 -15.61 2.97
CA ASN A 94 6.67 -16.36 4.17
C ASN A 94 5.45 -15.79 4.89
N HIS A 95 5.16 -14.51 4.73
CA HIS A 95 4.05 -13.87 5.42
C HIS A 95 2.98 -13.38 4.45
N LEU A 96 3.31 -12.48 3.51
CA LEU A 96 2.28 -11.82 2.73
C LEU A 96 1.57 -12.77 1.76
N ILE A 97 2.32 -13.49 0.91
CA ILE A 97 1.75 -14.37 -0.11
C ILE A 97 0.89 -15.49 0.54
N PRO A 98 1.35 -16.21 1.57
CA PRO A 98 0.54 -17.25 2.20
C PRO A 98 -0.71 -16.71 2.90
N ASN A 99 -0.61 -15.54 3.56
CA ASN A 99 -1.77 -14.90 4.19
C ASN A 99 -2.82 -14.50 3.13
N LEU A 100 -2.39 -13.90 2.02
CA LEU A 100 -3.29 -13.53 0.93
C LEU A 100 -3.94 -14.76 0.30
N ARG A 101 -3.19 -15.85 0.08
CA ARG A 101 -3.74 -17.11 -0.43
C ARG A 101 -4.81 -17.67 0.51
N ARG A 102 -4.55 -17.70 1.81
CA ARG A 102 -5.53 -18.17 2.81
C ARG A 102 -6.79 -17.30 2.83
N LYS A 103 -6.63 -15.97 2.73
CA LYS A 103 -7.76 -15.06 2.67
C LYS A 103 -8.61 -15.27 1.41
N ILE A 104 -7.98 -15.38 0.24
CA ILE A 104 -8.67 -15.65 -1.02
C ILE A 104 -9.40 -16.99 -0.97
N ALA A 105 -8.80 -18.02 -0.38
CA ALA A 105 -9.43 -19.33 -0.22
C ALA A 105 -10.68 -19.24 0.69
N ALA A 106 -10.57 -18.56 1.83
CA ALA A 106 -11.70 -18.37 2.75
C ALA A 106 -12.84 -17.54 2.12
N ASP A 107 -12.50 -16.47 1.40
CA ASP A 107 -13.48 -15.63 0.71
C ASP A 107 -14.18 -16.40 -0.42
N THR A 108 -13.44 -17.27 -1.14
CA THR A 108 -14.01 -18.16 -2.15
C THR A 108 -14.96 -19.18 -1.54
N GLU A 109 -14.56 -19.85 -0.46
CA GLU A 109 -15.40 -20.82 0.24
C GLU A 109 -16.70 -20.18 0.77
N ALA A 110 -16.60 -18.97 1.32
CA ALA A 110 -17.76 -18.21 1.78
C ALA A 110 -18.72 -17.87 0.63
N CYS A 111 -18.18 -17.50 -0.54
CA CYS A 111 -18.97 -17.22 -1.74
C CYS A 111 -19.68 -18.49 -2.25
N GLU A 112 -18.95 -19.60 -2.39
CA GLU A 112 -19.50 -20.89 -2.84
C GLU A 112 -20.60 -21.38 -1.90
N LYS A 113 -20.37 -21.29 -0.59
CA LYS A 113 -21.39 -21.61 0.43
C LYS A 113 -22.63 -20.75 0.28
N SER A 114 -22.47 -19.43 0.12
CA SER A 114 -23.60 -18.52 -0.07
C SER A 114 -24.40 -18.84 -1.33
N ILE A 115 -23.74 -19.24 -2.43
CA ILE A 115 -24.41 -19.65 -3.66
C ILE A 115 -25.19 -20.95 -3.41
N SER A 116 -24.55 -21.94 -2.79
CA SER A 116 -25.17 -23.23 -2.48
C SER A 116 -26.40 -23.09 -1.58
N ASP A 117 -26.30 -22.29 -0.51
CA ASP A 117 -27.42 -22.04 0.41
C ASP A 117 -28.58 -21.34 -0.30
N ARG A 118 -28.29 -20.37 -1.17
CA ARG A 118 -29.31 -19.69 -1.98
C ARG A 118 -30.01 -20.65 -2.93
N ASP A 119 -29.25 -21.50 -3.63
CA ASP A 119 -29.80 -22.45 -4.59
C ASP A 119 -30.63 -23.53 -3.90
N ARG A 120 -30.19 -24.02 -2.73
CA ARG A 120 -30.95 -24.94 -1.89
C ARG A 120 -32.26 -24.32 -1.43
N SER A 121 -32.23 -23.05 -1.00
CA SER A 121 -33.44 -22.31 -0.60
C SER A 121 -34.41 -22.15 -1.79
N LYS A 122 -33.89 -21.82 -2.97
CA LYS A 122 -34.69 -21.68 -4.20
C LYS A 122 -35.34 -23.00 -4.60
N ILE A 123 -34.60 -24.11 -4.58
CA ILE A 123 -35.11 -25.45 -4.89
C ILE A 123 -36.21 -25.84 -3.90
N TYR A 124 -35.99 -25.61 -2.61
CA TYR A 124 -36.99 -25.88 -1.58
C TYR A 124 -38.28 -25.08 -1.80
N TRP A 125 -38.16 -23.78 -2.10
CA TRP A 125 -39.31 -22.94 -2.41
C TRP A 125 -40.08 -23.43 -3.65
N LEU A 126 -39.37 -23.70 -4.75
CA LEU A 126 -39.97 -24.20 -5.99
C LEU A 126 -40.73 -25.52 -5.77
N LYS A 127 -40.18 -26.43 -4.96
CA LYS A 127 -40.84 -27.69 -4.61
C LYS A 127 -42.14 -27.46 -3.85
N ASN A 128 -42.15 -26.51 -2.92
CA ASN A 128 -43.35 -26.19 -2.15
C ASN A 128 -44.43 -25.53 -3.01
N VAL A 129 -44.04 -24.61 -3.90
CA VAL A 129 -44.95 -24.00 -4.88
C VAL A 129 -45.54 -25.06 -5.81
N ALA A 130 -44.72 -25.95 -6.37
CA ALA A 130 -45.20 -27.02 -7.23
C ALA A 130 -46.19 -27.96 -6.50
N LYS A 131 -45.92 -28.28 -5.24
CA LYS A 131 -46.82 -29.09 -4.41
C LYS A 131 -48.16 -28.37 -4.17
N GLN A 132 -48.12 -27.07 -3.89
CA GLN A 132 -49.32 -26.27 -3.67
C GLN A 132 -50.15 -26.16 -4.95
N ASN A 133 -49.53 -25.82 -6.07
CA ASN A 133 -50.21 -25.74 -7.37
C ASN A 133 -50.86 -27.07 -7.77
N LYS A 134 -50.17 -28.19 -7.53
CA LYS A 134 -50.73 -29.53 -7.77
C LYS A 134 -51.99 -29.76 -6.95
N LYS A 135 -51.96 -29.43 -5.65
CA LYS A 135 -53.12 -29.58 -4.75
C LYS A 135 -54.30 -28.72 -5.22
N GLU A 136 -54.05 -27.48 -5.59
CA GLU A 136 -55.09 -26.56 -6.09
C GLU A 136 -55.70 -27.05 -7.42
N MET A 137 -54.88 -27.57 -8.33
CA MET A 137 -55.36 -28.17 -9.57
C MET A 137 -56.22 -29.42 -9.31
N GLU A 138 -55.79 -30.31 -8.42
CA GLU A 138 -56.56 -31.51 -8.04
C GLU A 138 -57.91 -31.13 -7.42
N GLU A 139 -57.94 -30.10 -6.58
CA GLU A 139 -59.17 -29.59 -5.99
C GLU A 139 -60.12 -29.00 -7.06
N MET A 140 -59.58 -28.20 -7.98
CA MET A 140 -60.37 -27.63 -9.08
C MET A 140 -60.94 -28.72 -10.00
N LEU A 141 -60.12 -29.72 -10.37
CA LEU A 141 -60.57 -30.86 -11.17
C LEU A 141 -61.68 -31.63 -10.47
N ASN A 142 -61.53 -31.90 -9.17
CA ASN A 142 -62.56 -32.58 -8.39
C ASN A 142 -63.87 -31.78 -8.32
N GLN A 143 -63.79 -30.45 -8.15
CA GLN A 143 -64.96 -29.59 -8.17
C GLN A 143 -65.65 -29.56 -9.55
N CYS A 144 -64.88 -29.49 -10.63
CA CYS A 144 -65.40 -29.57 -12.00
C CYS A 144 -66.07 -30.92 -12.26
N GLN A 145 -65.44 -32.03 -11.87
CA GLN A 145 -66.01 -33.37 -12.04
C GLN A 145 -67.34 -33.50 -11.30
N LYS A 146 -67.40 -33.09 -10.02
CA LYS A 146 -68.65 -33.12 -9.24
C LYS A 146 -69.77 -32.30 -9.90
N LYS A 147 -69.45 -31.13 -10.45
CA LYS A 147 -70.43 -30.29 -11.16
C LYS A 147 -70.89 -30.96 -12.46
N ALA A 148 -69.98 -31.56 -13.21
CA ALA A 148 -70.31 -32.29 -14.43
C ALA A 148 -71.20 -33.49 -14.12
N ASP A 149 -70.86 -34.32 -13.14
CA ASP A 149 -71.65 -35.48 -12.72
C ASP A 149 -73.05 -35.07 -12.25
N ALA A 150 -73.17 -33.99 -11.48
CA ALA A 150 -74.46 -33.46 -11.05
C ALA A 150 -75.32 -32.98 -12.24
N MET A 151 -74.71 -32.38 -13.26
CA MET A 151 -75.41 -31.95 -14.46
C MET A 151 -75.87 -33.15 -15.29
N THR A 152 -75.00 -34.13 -15.50
CA THR A 152 -75.33 -35.38 -16.20
C THR A 152 -76.47 -36.13 -15.50
N ALA A 153 -76.45 -36.19 -14.16
CA ALA A 153 -77.54 -36.81 -13.40
C ALA A 153 -78.87 -36.06 -13.55
N ARG A 154 -78.84 -34.71 -13.63
CA ARG A 154 -80.05 -33.91 -13.89
C ARG A 154 -80.58 -34.13 -15.31
N LEU A 155 -79.71 -34.16 -16.31
CA LEU A 155 -80.09 -34.44 -17.70
C LEU A 155 -80.77 -35.81 -17.81
N ARG A 156 -80.18 -36.84 -17.20
CA ARG A 156 -80.77 -38.19 -17.19
C ARG A 156 -82.17 -38.21 -16.55
N ARG A 157 -82.38 -37.49 -15.43
CA ARG A 157 -83.72 -37.40 -14.81
C ARG A 157 -84.74 -36.73 -15.73
N LEU A 158 -84.35 -35.64 -16.40
CA LEU A 158 -85.22 -34.96 -17.35
C LEU A 158 -85.55 -35.86 -18.56
N GLU A 159 -84.60 -36.66 -19.03
CA GLU A 159 -84.83 -37.66 -20.08
C GLU A 159 -85.83 -38.74 -19.62
N GLU A 160 -85.68 -39.26 -18.40
CA GLU A 160 -86.62 -40.24 -17.81
C GLU A 160 -88.03 -39.64 -17.64
N GLU A 161 -88.13 -38.41 -17.15
CA GLU A 161 -89.40 -37.68 -17.02
C GLU A 161 -90.06 -37.48 -18.40
N ALA A 162 -89.31 -37.03 -19.40
CA ALA A 162 -89.83 -36.85 -20.76
C ALA A 162 -90.30 -38.16 -21.39
N GLN A 163 -89.56 -39.26 -21.20
CA GLN A 163 -89.96 -40.59 -21.66
C GLN A 163 -91.25 -41.06 -20.98
N SER A 164 -91.36 -40.88 -19.66
CA SER A 164 -92.58 -41.26 -18.91
C SER A 164 -93.82 -40.52 -19.39
N LEU A 165 -93.70 -39.22 -19.70
CA LEU A 165 -94.79 -38.41 -20.25
C LEU A 165 -95.18 -38.83 -21.67
N SER A 166 -94.21 -39.29 -22.47
CA SER A 166 -94.48 -39.78 -23.83
C SER A 166 -95.25 -41.09 -23.87
N LEU A 167 -95.10 -41.94 -22.84
CA LEU A 167 -95.75 -43.25 -22.72
C LEU A 167 -97.11 -43.21 -22.02
N SER A 168 -97.50 -42.07 -21.44
CA SER A 168 -98.75 -41.87 -20.70
C SER A 168 -99.90 -41.30 -21.57
N LYS A 169 -99.77 -41.34 -22.89
CA LYS A 169 -100.80 -40.96 -23.88
C LYS A 169 -101.36 -42.19 -24.57
#